data_AF-L0DBF2-F1
#
_entry.id   AF-L0DBF2-F1
#
_cell.length_a   1.000
_cell.length_b   1.000
_cell.length_c   1.000
_cell.angle_alpha   90.00
_cell.angle_beta   90.00
_cell.angle_gamma   90.00
#
_symmetry.space_group_name_H-M   'P 1'
#
loop_
_entity.id
_entity.type
_entity.pdbx_description
1 polymer ?
#
loop_
_entity_poly.entity_id
_entity_poly.type
_entity_poly.pdbx_seq_one_letter_code
_entity_poly.pdbx_strand_id
1 'polypeptide(L)'
;MKKGRRNLHHAKFARLRRHLEICWDLLRPRRIRTRSARYAAALGEQLGLIERPNCCAWCRRRRLRLQRHHWSYDEPLNVTFLCVECHAIADTMTLEASTA
;
A
#
# COMPACT_ATOMS: atom_id res chain seq x y z
N MET A 1 26.51 10.41 -1.44
CA MET A 1 25.71 9.61 -0.47
C MET A 1 26.60 8.59 0.26
N LYS A 2 26.59 8.58 1.60
CA LYS A 2 27.39 7.63 2.42
C LYS A 2 27.05 6.16 2.05
N LYS A 3 28.06 5.28 1.97
CA LYS A 3 27.95 3.87 1.52
C LYS A 3 26.83 3.09 2.23
N GLY A 4 26.66 3.30 3.54
CA GLY A 4 25.58 2.66 4.33
C GLY A 4 24.15 3.02 3.89
N ARG A 5 23.88 4.26 3.46
CA ARG A 5 22.55 4.68 2.99
C ARG A 5 22.19 4.02 1.65
N ARG A 6 23.19 3.79 0.78
CA ARG A 6 23.01 3.06 -0.49
C ARG A 6 22.67 1.60 -0.25
N ASN A 7 23.35 0.95 0.69
CA ASN A 7 23.09 -0.45 1.05
C ASN A 7 21.69 -0.64 1.66
N LEU A 8 21.26 0.26 2.56
CA LEU A 8 19.91 0.21 3.12
C LEU A 8 18.83 0.39 2.04
N HIS A 9 19.03 1.33 1.12
CA HIS A 9 18.12 1.58 0.01
C HIS A 9 18.00 0.35 -0.90
N HIS A 10 19.13 -0.26 -1.26
CA HIS A 10 19.16 -1.49 -2.05
C HIS A 10 18.43 -2.64 -1.33
N ALA A 11 18.65 -2.81 -0.02
CA ALA A 11 17.97 -3.84 0.76
C ALA A 11 16.44 -3.62 0.82
N LYS A 12 15.98 -2.37 0.92
CA LYS A 12 14.55 -2.03 0.85
C LYS A 12 13.96 -2.34 -0.53
N PHE A 13 14.66 -2.01 -1.61
CA PHE A 13 14.23 -2.36 -2.97
C PHE A 13 14.14 -3.88 -3.16
N ALA A 14 15.13 -4.64 -2.68
CA ALA A 14 15.08 -6.10 -2.72
C ALA A 14 13.91 -6.68 -1.89
N ARG A 15 13.59 -6.07 -0.75
CA ARG A 15 12.42 -6.46 0.06
C ARG A 15 11.10 -6.11 -0.65
N LEU A 16 11.02 -4.93 -1.27
CA LEU A 16 9.86 -4.52 -2.06
C LEU A 16 9.61 -5.52 -3.19
N ARG A 17 10.64 -5.82 -3.99
CA ARG A 17 10.55 -6.76 -5.10
C ARG A 17 9.96 -8.11 -4.69
N ARG A 18 10.46 -8.70 -3.58
CA ARG A 18 9.92 -9.96 -3.05
C ARG A 18 8.44 -9.88 -2.71
N HIS A 19 7.98 -8.78 -2.12
CA HIS A 19 6.55 -8.63 -1.82
C HIS A 19 5.71 -8.47 -3.09
N LEU A 20 6.20 -7.77 -4.10
CA LEU A 20 5.52 -7.65 -5.40
C LEU A 20 5.38 -9.02 -6.07
N GLU A 21 6.46 -9.81 -6.10
CA GLU A 21 6.45 -11.19 -6.63
C GLU A 21 5.40 -12.05 -5.91
N ILE A 22 5.27 -11.95 -4.58
CA ILE A 22 4.23 -12.67 -3.83
C ILE A 22 2.82 -12.17 -4.18
N CYS A 23 2.62 -10.87 -4.44
CA CYS A 23 1.30 -10.34 -4.80
C CYS A 23 0.80 -10.90 -6.14
N TRP A 24 1.72 -11.09 -7.10
CA TRP A 24 1.40 -11.55 -8.45
C TRP A 24 1.46 -13.08 -8.62
N ASP A 25 1.94 -13.81 -7.62
CA ASP A 25 1.94 -15.27 -7.60
C ASP A 25 0.53 -15.81 -7.30
N LEU A 26 -0.25 -16.12 -8.35
CA LEU A 26 -1.63 -16.63 -8.24
C LEU A 26 -1.72 -17.98 -7.52
N LEU A 27 -0.62 -18.73 -7.40
CA LEU A 27 -0.58 -19.98 -6.62
C LEU A 27 -0.57 -19.71 -5.11
N ARG A 28 -0.33 -18.47 -4.68
CA ARG A 28 -0.37 -18.09 -3.27
C ARG A 28 -1.81 -17.82 -2.81
N PRO A 29 -2.17 -18.28 -1.60
CA PRO A 29 -3.42 -17.93 -0.96
C PRO A 29 -3.65 -16.41 -0.92
N ARG A 30 -4.89 -15.98 -1.20
CA ARG A 30 -5.29 -14.56 -1.19
C ARG A 30 -4.82 -13.83 0.08
N ARG A 31 -4.95 -14.44 1.26
CA ARG A 31 -4.48 -13.86 2.54
C ARG A 31 -3.00 -13.46 2.55
N ILE A 32 -2.15 -14.27 1.88
CA ILE A 32 -0.71 -14.02 1.78
C ILE A 32 -0.44 -12.88 0.78
N ARG A 33 -1.16 -12.86 -0.34
CA ARG A 33 -1.09 -11.79 -1.35
C ARG A 33 -1.52 -10.45 -0.75
N THR A 34 -2.69 -10.40 -0.11
CA THR A 34 -3.21 -9.22 0.61
C THR A 34 -2.23 -8.70 1.66
N ARG A 35 -1.65 -9.58 2.47
CA ARG A 35 -0.63 -9.19 3.47
C ARG A 35 0.58 -8.56 2.77
N SER A 36 1.08 -9.20 1.72
CA SER A 36 2.27 -8.71 0.99
C SER A 36 2.01 -7.37 0.30
N ALA A 37 0.81 -7.14 -0.24
CA ALA A 37 0.44 -5.87 -0.86
C ALA A 37 0.50 -4.72 0.15
N ARG A 38 0.04 -4.94 1.39
CA ARG A 38 0.16 -3.94 2.48
C ARG A 38 1.63 -3.61 2.80
N TYR A 39 2.50 -4.62 2.83
CA TYR A 39 3.94 -4.41 3.04
C TYR A 39 4.61 -3.70 1.85
N ALA A 40 4.25 -4.08 0.62
CA ALA A 40 4.75 -3.45 -0.60
C ALA A 40 4.40 -1.96 -0.64
N ALA A 41 3.15 -1.58 -0.36
CA ALA A 41 2.74 -0.18 -0.27
C ALA A 41 3.53 0.61 0.78
N ALA A 42 3.75 0.03 1.97
CA ALA A 42 4.54 0.66 3.02
C ALA A 42 6.01 0.86 2.61
N LEU A 43 6.60 -0.12 1.92
CA LEU A 43 7.96 -0.01 1.38
C LEU A 43 8.03 0.99 0.22
N GLY A 44 7.04 1.00 -0.66
CA GLY A 44 6.92 1.95 -1.77
C GLY A 44 6.90 3.39 -1.28
N GLU A 45 6.12 3.68 -0.23
CA GLU A 45 6.13 5.01 0.40
C GLU A 45 7.51 5.33 1.00
N GLN A 46 8.12 4.42 1.75
CA GLN A 46 9.44 4.65 2.35
C GLN A 46 10.57 4.84 1.32
N LEU A 47 10.38 4.32 0.11
CA LEU A 47 11.30 4.44 -1.02
C LEU A 47 10.96 5.66 -1.91
N GLY A 48 9.87 6.38 -1.64
CA GLY A 48 9.42 7.51 -2.45
C GLY A 48 8.78 7.13 -3.78
N LEU A 49 8.40 5.85 -3.97
CA LEU A 49 7.67 5.38 -5.15
C LEU A 49 6.17 5.70 -5.08
N ILE A 50 5.66 5.90 -3.86
CA ILE A 50 4.30 6.34 -3.59
C ILE A 50 4.41 7.63 -2.79
N GLU A 51 3.85 8.70 -3.31
CA GLU A 51 3.81 9.97 -2.59
C GLU A 51 2.66 9.97 -1.59
N ARG A 52 2.98 10.25 -0.32
CA ARG A 52 1.96 10.42 0.72
C ARG A 52 1.49 11.87 0.73
N PRO A 53 0.21 12.15 0.44
CA PRO A 53 -0.32 13.50 0.52
C PRO A 53 -0.47 13.96 1.98
N ASN A 54 -0.57 15.27 2.16
CA ASN A 54 -0.85 15.88 3.47
C ASN A 54 -2.35 15.87 3.84
N CYS A 55 -3.22 15.56 2.87
CA CYS A 55 -4.67 15.61 3.00
C CYS A 55 -5.30 14.28 2.57
N CYS A 56 -6.46 13.97 3.14
CA CYS A 56 -7.28 12.85 2.68
C CYS A 56 -7.69 13.04 1.22
N ALA A 57 -7.60 11.98 0.41
CA ALA A 57 -7.97 12.04 -1.00
C ALA A 57 -9.46 12.37 -1.19
N TRP A 58 -10.33 11.89 -0.30
CA TRP A 58 -11.78 12.09 -0.37
C TRP A 58 -12.22 13.40 0.27
N CYS A 59 -12.09 13.53 1.60
CA CYS A 59 -12.62 14.70 2.29
C CYS A 59 -11.74 15.95 2.17
N ARG A 60 -10.55 15.84 1.55
CA ARG A 60 -9.57 16.93 1.33
C ARG A 60 -9.03 17.62 2.60
N ARG A 61 -9.49 17.21 3.78
CA ARG A 61 -9.03 17.73 5.07
C ARG A 61 -7.62 17.22 5.38
N ARG A 62 -6.79 18.11 5.94
CA ARG A 62 -5.48 17.78 6.50
C ARG A 62 -5.67 16.92 7.74
N ARG A 63 -5.01 15.77 7.80
CA ARG A 63 -5.16 14.81 8.92
C ARG A 63 -3.80 14.26 9.29
N LEU A 64 -3.57 14.08 10.60
CA LEU A 64 -2.31 13.56 11.12
C LEU A 64 -2.02 12.11 10.68
N ARG A 65 -3.09 11.32 10.49
CA ARG A 65 -3.00 9.91 10.13
C ARG A 65 -3.86 9.61 8.90
N LEU A 66 -3.20 9.45 7.77
CA LEU A 66 -3.78 8.83 6.59
C LEU A 66 -3.46 7.33 6.57
N GLN A 67 -4.36 6.52 6.04
CA GLN A 67 -4.19 5.09 5.82
C GLN A 67 -4.18 4.82 4.33
N ARG A 68 -3.42 3.80 3.93
CA ARG A 68 -3.39 3.32 2.55
C ARG A 68 -4.60 2.41 2.37
N HIS A 69 -5.51 2.77 1.48
CA HIS A 69 -6.62 1.94 1.05
C HIS A 69 -6.25 1.27 -0.26
N HIS A 70 -6.46 -0.04 -0.33
CA HIS A 70 -6.25 -0.86 -1.51
C HIS A 70 -7.62 -1.18 -2.12
N TRP A 71 -7.91 -0.63 -3.29
CA TRP A 71 -9.09 -1.00 -4.08
C TRP A 71 -8.91 -2.38 -4.73
N SER A 72 -7.69 -2.67 -5.17
CA SER A 72 -7.26 -3.99 -5.59
C SER A 72 -5.95 -4.35 -4.89
N TYR A 73 -5.89 -5.55 -4.31
CA TYR A 73 -4.66 -6.07 -3.72
C TYR A 73 -3.70 -6.66 -4.78
N ASP A 74 -4.14 -6.80 -6.03
CA ASP A 74 -3.30 -7.19 -7.18
C ASP A 74 -2.48 -6.01 -7.72
N GLU A 75 -2.85 -4.79 -7.32
CA GLU A 75 -2.13 -3.54 -7.60
C GLU A 75 -1.49 -2.99 -6.31
N PRO A 76 -0.43 -3.64 -5.78
CA PRO A 76 0.04 -3.40 -4.42
C PRO A 76 0.55 -1.98 -4.15
N LEU A 77 0.96 -1.25 -5.18
CA LEU A 77 1.44 0.14 -5.08
C LEU A 77 0.36 1.17 -5.45
N ASN A 78 -0.76 0.74 -6.04
CA ASN A 78 -1.87 1.62 -6.34
C ASN A 78 -2.75 1.74 -5.09
N VAL A 79 -2.51 2.79 -4.30
CA VAL A 79 -3.23 3.01 -3.03
C VAL A 79 -3.80 4.42 -2.98
N THR A 80 -4.98 4.53 -2.38
CA THR A 80 -5.57 5.82 -2.06
C THR A 80 -5.29 6.15 -0.59
N PHE A 81 -4.79 7.36 -0.30
CA PHE A 81 -4.58 7.81 1.07
C PHE A 81 -5.84 8.45 1.64
N LEU A 82 -6.44 7.78 2.63
CA LEU A 82 -7.69 8.21 3.25
C LEU A 82 -7.50 8.44 4.74
N CYS A 83 -8.25 9.37 5.34
CA CYS A 83 -8.32 9.43 6.79
C CYS A 83 -9.13 8.25 7.33
N VAL A 84 -9.02 7.96 8.62
CA VAL A 84 -9.67 6.78 9.26
C VAL A 84 -11.17 6.70 8.94
N GLU A 85 -11.88 7.82 9.05
CA GLU A 85 -13.33 7.91 8.73
C GLU A 85 -13.62 7.53 7.27
N CYS A 86 -12.92 8.14 6.31
CA CYS A 86 -13.09 7.84 4.88
C CYS A 86 -12.63 6.43 4.52
N HIS A 87 -11.61 5.92 5.22
CA HIS A 87 -11.07 4.58 5.03
C HIS A 87 -12.10 3.51 5.40
N ALA A 88 -12.80 3.68 6.53
CA ALA A 88 -13.87 2.79 6.94
C ALA A 88 -15.01 2.71 5.91
N ILE A 89 -15.40 3.85 5.32
CA ILE A 89 -16.41 3.90 4.24
C ILE A 89 -15.89 3.18 2.98
N ALA A 90 -14.64 3.40 2.60
CA ALA A 90 -14.05 2.72 1.44
C ALA A 90 -13.97 1.20 1.63
N ASP A 91 -13.70 0.74 2.85
CA ASP A 91 -13.68 -0.69 3.18
C ASP A 91 -15.05 -1.34 2.99
N THR A 92 -16.16 -0.66 3.32
CA THR A 92 -17.52 -1.20 3.07
C THR A 92 -17.83 -1.31 1.58
N MET A 93 -17.44 -0.31 0.78
CA MET A 93 -17.65 -0.33 -0.68
C MET A 93 -16.91 -1.49 -1.37
N THR A 94 -15.71 -1.85 -0.88
CA THR A 94 -14.92 -2.97 -1.43
C THR A 94 -15.50 -4.33 -1.04
N LEU A 95 -16.11 -4.42 0.14
CA LEU A 95 -16.79 -5.62 0.61
C LEU A 95 -18.04 -5.92 -0.22
N GLU A 96 -18.87 -4.90 -0.48
CA GLU A 96 -20.11 -5.03 -1.27
C GLU A 96 -19.82 -5.49 -2.71
N ALA A 97 -18.76 -4.97 -3.34
CA ALA A 97 -18.34 -5.37 -4.68
C ALA A 97 -17.78 -6.82 -4.77
N SER A 98 -17.45 -7.45 -3.64
CA SER A 98 -16.96 -8.83 -3.60
C SER A 98 -18.07 -9.86 -3.35
N THR A 99 -19.28 -9.40 -3.01
CA THR A 99 -20.43 -10.24 -2.63
C THR A 99 -21.59 -10.21 -3.63
N ALA A 100 -21.52 -9.35 -4.65
CA ALA A 100 -22.44 -9.29 -5.78
C ALA A 100 -21.86 -10.06 -6.98
#